data_AF-A0A820QUW2-F1
#
_entry.id   AF-A0A820QUW2-F1
#
_cell.length_a   1.000
_cell.length_b   1.000
_cell.length_c   1.000
_cell.angle_alpha   90.00
_cell.angle_beta   90.00
_cell.angle_gamma   90.00
#
_symmetry.space_group_name_H-M   'P 1'
#
loop_
_entity.id
_entity.type
_entity.pdbx_description
1 polymer ?
#
loop_
_entity_poly.entity_id
_entity_poly.type
_entity_poly.pdbx_seq_one_letter_code
_entity_poly.pdbx_strand_id
1 'polypeptide(L)'
;NHGKKYEDEPWEEDYNLYDFNSIVLIDEYLELVIQFGFVTLFAVAFPLAPLFALANNIVELRLDAWKLLSKYKRPIPFKAADIGIWSDIFSGVSYLAVLTN
;
A
#
# COMPACT_ATOMS: atom_id res chain seq x y z
N ASN A 1 28.15 13.11 38.78
CA ASN A 1 28.14 11.72 38.28
C ASN A 1 27.16 11.63 37.13
N HIS A 2 27.72 11.55 35.93
CA HIS A 2 27.03 11.74 34.66
C HIS A 2 25.98 10.66 34.36
N GLY A 3 24.81 11.11 33.90
CA GLY A 3 23.71 10.27 33.46
C GLY A 3 24.12 9.44 32.24
N LYS A 4 24.16 8.13 32.41
CA LYS A 4 24.13 7.19 31.29
C LYS A 4 22.70 7.21 30.76
N LYS A 5 22.51 7.63 29.50
CA LYS A 5 21.32 7.26 28.74
C LYS A 5 21.33 5.73 28.70
N TYR A 6 20.32 5.10 29.27
CA TYR A 6 20.05 3.70 28.95
C TYR A 6 19.61 3.70 27.48
N GLU A 7 20.31 2.94 26.64
CA GLU A 7 19.77 2.59 25.33
C GLU A 7 18.55 1.73 25.61
N ASP A 8 17.40 2.10 25.02
CA ASP A 8 16.15 1.37 25.22
C ASP A 8 16.35 -0.09 24.75
N GLU A 9 15.77 -1.04 25.47
CA GLU A 9 15.92 -2.45 25.10
C GLU A 9 15.19 -2.72 23.77
N PRO A 10 15.64 -3.67 22.92
CA PRO A 10 15.06 -3.86 21.58
C PRO A 10 13.54 -4.10 21.54
N TRP A 11 12.99 -4.73 22.59
CA TRP A 11 11.54 -4.93 22.70
C TRP A 11 10.77 -3.65 23.06
N GLU A 12 11.42 -2.68 23.71
CA GLU A 12 10.83 -1.37 24.04
C GLU A 12 10.73 -0.51 22.77
N GLU A 13 11.76 -0.56 21.91
CA GLU A 13 11.71 0.07 20.59
C GLU A 13 10.58 -0.51 19.73
N ASP A 14 10.48 -1.84 19.65
CA ASP A 14 9.40 -2.53 18.93
C ASP A 14 8.01 -2.23 19.53
N TYR A 15 7.91 -2.11 20.85
CA TYR A 15 6.64 -1.79 21.53
C TYR A 15 6.07 -0.43 21.09
N ASN A 16 6.95 0.52 20.77
CA ASN A 16 6.59 1.87 20.36
C ASN A 16 6.18 1.99 18.89
N LEU A 17 6.34 0.95 18.06
CA LEU A 17 5.88 0.93 16.67
C LEU A 17 4.35 0.81 16.57
N TYR A 18 3.78 1.13 15.39
CA TYR A 18 2.36 0.97 15.15
C TYR A 18 1.96 -0.49 14.99
N ASP A 19 0.78 -0.87 15.47
CA ASP A 19 0.24 -2.21 15.23
C ASP A 19 -0.20 -2.35 13.77
N PHE A 20 0.17 -3.47 13.14
CA PHE A 20 -0.30 -3.80 11.80
C PHE A 20 -1.69 -4.45 11.87
N ASN A 21 -2.71 -3.72 11.43
CA ASN A 21 -4.10 -4.20 11.42
C ASN A 21 -4.67 -4.20 9.99
N SER A 22 -5.87 -4.75 9.82
CA SER A 22 -6.51 -4.87 8.51
C SER A 22 -6.84 -3.52 7.86
N ILE A 23 -6.96 -2.43 8.62
CA ILE A 23 -7.27 -1.10 8.07
C ILE A 23 -6.09 -0.60 7.23
N VAL A 24 -4.85 -0.86 7.68
CA VAL A 24 -3.64 -0.52 6.90
C VAL A 24 -3.71 -1.14 5.50
N LEU A 25 -3.99 -2.45 5.41
CA LEU A 25 -4.13 -3.12 4.12
C LEU A 25 -5.26 -2.56 3.27
N ILE A 26 -6.39 -2.16 3.89
CA ILE A 26 -7.50 -1.54 3.15
C ILE A 26 -7.05 -0.23 2.50
N ASP A 27 -6.32 0.61 3.24
CA ASP A 27 -5.81 1.87 2.73
C ASP A 27 -4.81 1.65 1.57
N GLU A 28 -3.87 0.70 1.71
CA GLU A 28 -2.89 0.37 0.65
C GLU A 28 -3.60 -0.15 -0.63
N TYR A 29 -4.60 -1.03 -0.50
CA TYR A 29 -5.35 -1.51 -1.67
C TYR A 29 -6.24 -0.43 -2.29
N LEU A 30 -6.82 0.46 -1.48
CA LEU A 30 -7.64 1.56 -1.98
C LEU A 30 -6.82 2.51 -2.86
N GLU A 31 -5.60 2.81 -2.44
CA GLU A 31 -4.66 3.62 -3.23
C GLU A 31 -4.39 3.00 -4.60
N LEU A 32 -4.11 1.69 -4.64
CA LEU A 32 -3.91 0.96 -5.90
C LEU A 32 -5.14 0.99 -6.80
N VAL A 33 -6.34 0.81 -6.25
CA VAL A 33 -7.60 0.88 -7.02
C VAL A 33 -7.82 2.26 -7.62
N ILE A 34 -7.56 3.32 -6.85
CA ILE A 34 -7.73 4.70 -7.32
C ILE A 34 -6.75 5.00 -8.46
N GLN A 35 -5.48 4.64 -8.30
CA GLN A 35 -4.47 4.81 -9.35
C GLN A 35 -4.83 4.01 -10.61
N PHE A 36 -5.25 2.75 -10.45
CA PHE A 36 -5.72 1.93 -11.56
C PHE A 36 -6.90 2.59 -12.28
N GLY A 37 -7.90 3.07 -11.53
CA GLY A 37 -9.05 3.78 -12.09
C GLY A 37 -8.65 5.01 -12.90
N PHE A 38 -7.71 5.83 -12.40
CA PHE A 38 -7.21 6.97 -13.16
C PHE A 38 -6.54 6.56 -14.48
N VAL A 39 -5.76 5.48 -14.47
CA VAL A 39 -5.08 4.98 -15.66
C VAL A 39 -6.08 4.43 -16.67
N THR A 40 -7.07 3.65 -16.22
CA THR A 40 -7.97 2.92 -17.13
C THR A 40 -9.14 3.77 -17.62
N LEU A 41 -9.74 4.61 -16.78
CA LEU A 41 -10.90 5.42 -17.17
C LEU A 41 -10.52 6.61 -18.06
N PHE A 42 -9.28 7.10 -17.99
CA PHE A 42 -8.83 8.29 -18.72
C PHE A 42 -7.70 7.99 -19.72
N ALA A 43 -7.51 6.72 -20.09
CA ALA A 43 -6.44 6.28 -20.97
C ALA A 43 -6.46 6.99 -22.34
N VAL A 44 -7.64 7.19 -22.93
CA VAL A 44 -7.81 7.88 -24.22
C VAL A 44 -7.53 9.39 -24.12
N ALA A 45 -7.86 10.01 -22.98
CA ALA A 45 -7.68 11.44 -22.77
C ALA A 45 -6.23 11.83 -22.46
N PHE A 46 -5.47 10.97 -21.77
CA PHE A 46 -4.07 11.20 -21.42
C PHE A 46 -3.22 9.94 -21.62
N PRO A 47 -2.68 9.73 -22.83
CA PRO A 47 -1.97 8.48 -23.17
C PRO A 47 -0.65 8.26 -22.40
N LEU A 48 -0.12 9.29 -21.72
CA LEU A 48 1.06 9.16 -20.86
C LEU A 48 0.73 8.74 -19.41
N ALA A 49 -0.55 8.68 -19.01
CA ALA A 49 -0.96 8.26 -17.68
C ALA A 49 -0.33 6.94 -17.21
N PRO A 50 -0.23 5.89 -18.07
CA PRO A 50 0.37 4.63 -17.66
C PRO A 50 1.86 4.74 -17.29
N LEU A 51 2.61 5.67 -17.89
CA LEU A 51 4.02 5.89 -17.59
C LEU A 51 4.21 6.50 -16.20
N PHE A 52 3.38 7.49 -15.85
CA PHE A 52 3.39 8.09 -14.52
C PHE A 52 2.96 7.09 -13.45
N ALA A 53 1.94 6.28 -13.74
CA ALA A 53 1.52 5.20 -12.86
C ALA A 53 2.62 4.16 -12.64
N LEU A 54 3.38 3.80 -13.68
CA LEU A 54 4.51 2.88 -13.53
C LEU A 54 5.60 3.46 -12.62
N ALA A 55 5.94 4.74 -12.81
CA ALA A 55 6.92 5.42 -11.96
C ALA A 55 6.44 5.49 -10.50
N ASN A 56 5.17 5.85 -10.29
CA ASN A 56 4.56 5.87 -8.96
C ASN A 56 4.58 4.48 -8.32
N ASN A 57 4.18 3.42 -9.03
CA ASN A 57 4.20 2.05 -8.51
C ASN A 57 5.59 1.59 -8.07
N ILE A 58 6.65 1.99 -8.78
CA ILE A 58 8.03 1.65 -8.39
C ILE A 58 8.43 2.35 -7.10
N VAL A 59 8.04 3.62 -6.96
CA VAL A 59 8.31 4.41 -5.74
C VAL A 59 7.49 3.85 -4.58
N GLU A 60 6.19 3.61 -4.78
CA GLU A 60 5.26 3.14 -3.76
C GLU A 60 5.68 1.78 -3.21
N LEU A 61 6.05 0.84 -4.08
CA LEU A 61 6.59 -0.46 -3.66
C LEU A 61 7.77 -0.33 -2.68
N ARG A 62 8.62 0.69 -2.86
CA ARG A 62 9.76 0.94 -1.96
C ARG A 62 9.33 1.65 -0.68
N LEU A 63 8.39 2.59 -0.78
CA LEU A 63 7.86 3.31 0.37
C LEU A 63 7.06 2.38 1.29
N ASP A 64 6.21 1.52 0.75
CA ASP A 64 5.45 0.52 1.50
C ASP A 64 6.37 -0.47 2.21
N ALA A 65 7.39 -0.97 1.51
CA ALA A 65 8.38 -1.85 2.11
C ALA A 65 9.12 -1.15 3.25
N TRP A 66 9.52 0.11 3.07
CA TRP A 66 10.17 0.88 4.13
C TRP A 66 9.21 1.13 5.31
N LYS A 67 7.95 1.47 5.05
CA LYS A 67 6.90 1.70 6.05
C LYS A 67 6.67 0.45 6.89
N LEU A 68 6.55 -0.72 6.26
CA LEU A 68 6.44 -2.01 6.94
C LEU A 68 7.66 -2.34 7.81
N LEU A 69 8.86 -1.99 7.35
CA LEU A 69 10.11 -2.30 8.07
C LEU A 69 10.46 -1.30 9.16
N SER A 70 9.97 -0.06 9.09
CA SER A 70 10.40 1.04 9.97
C SER A 70 9.30 1.63 10.85
N LYS A 71 8.02 1.39 10.55
CA LYS A 71 6.89 2.03 11.25
C LYS A 71 5.94 1.06 11.92
N TYR A 72 5.86 -0.17 11.44
CA TYR A 72 4.95 -1.17 11.97
C TYR A 72 5.68 -2.26 12.74
N LYS A 73 5.04 -2.77 13.78
CA LYS A 73 5.41 -4.04 14.40
C LYS A 73 5.28 -5.16 13.38
N ARG A 74 6.12 -6.18 13.52
CA ARG A 74 6.08 -7.35 12.65
C ARG A 74 4.68 -7.97 12.64
N PRO A 75 3.97 -8.00 11.49
CA PRO A 75 2.65 -8.60 11.42
C PRO A 75 2.72 -10.12 11.62
N ILE A 76 1.65 -10.68 12.20
CA ILE A 76 1.48 -12.13 12.26
C ILE A 76 1.15 -12.63 10.85
N PRO A 77 1.92 -13.58 10.30
CA PRO A 77 1.69 -14.07 8.95
C PRO A 77 0.32 -14.76 8.85
N PHE A 78 -0.49 -14.30 7.91
CA PHE A 78 -1.78 -14.90 7.56
C PHE A 78 -1.70 -15.51 6.16
N LYS A 79 -2.36 -16.64 5.94
CA LYS A 79 -2.46 -17.26 4.61
C LYS A 79 -3.71 -16.73 3.91
N ALA A 80 -3.54 -16.05 2.79
CA ALA A 80 -4.61 -15.65 1.90
C ALA A 80 -4.56 -16.48 0.61
N ALA A 81 -5.71 -16.89 0.09
CA ALA A 81 -5.80 -17.59 -1.20
C ALA A 81 -5.77 -16.60 -2.38
N ASP A 82 -6.27 -15.38 -2.16
CA ASP A 82 -6.39 -14.31 -3.13
C ASP A 82 -6.36 -12.95 -2.42
N ILE A 83 -6.52 -11.87 -3.20
CA ILE A 83 -6.62 -10.49 -2.71
C ILE A 83 -8.02 -10.15 -2.16
N GLY A 84 -8.96 -11.11 -2.16
CA GLY A 84 -10.33 -10.94 -1.68
C GLY A 84 -11.18 -10.04 -2.57
N ILE A 85 -12.05 -9.25 -1.92
CA ILE A 85 -13.03 -8.35 -2.56
C ILE A 85 -12.41 -7.38 -3.57
N TRP A 86 -11.12 -7.07 -3.42
CA TRP A 86 -10.40 -6.17 -4.32
C TRP A 86 -10.39 -6.69 -5.77
N SER A 87 -10.36 -8.01 -5.98
CA SER A 87 -10.45 -8.59 -7.33
C SER A 87 -11.75 -8.21 -8.05
N ASP A 88 -12.87 -8.25 -7.33
CA ASP A 88 -14.18 -7.86 -7.87
C ASP A 88 -14.25 -6.36 -8.14
N ILE A 89 -13.63 -5.55 -7.27
CA ILE A 89 -13.53 -4.09 -7.44
C ILE A 89 -12.72 -3.74 -8.69
N PHE A 90 -11.52 -4.32 -8.86
CA PHE A 90 -10.69 -4.12 -10.07
C PHE A 90 -11.44 -4.54 -11.34
N SER A 91 -12.20 -5.64 -11.28
CA SER A 91 -13.03 -6.10 -12.39
C SER A 91 -14.15 -5.10 -12.71
N GLY A 92 -14.85 -4.59 -11.69
CA GLY A 92 -15.87 -3.56 -11.84
C GLY A 92 -15.34 -2.27 -12.48
N VAL A 93 -14.20 -1.77 -12.01
CA VAL A 93 -13.52 -0.60 -12.58
C VAL A 93 -13.13 -0.86 -14.04
N SER A 94 -12.65 -2.06 -14.35
CA SER A 94 -12.29 -2.45 -15.72
C SER A 94 -13.50 -2.42 -16.67
N TYR A 95 -14.64 -2.95 -16.26
CA TYR A 95 -15.87 -2.88 -17.06
C TYR A 95 -16.32 -1.43 -17.28
N LEU A 96 -16.27 -0.59 -16.24
CA LEU A 96 -16.57 0.84 -16.36
C LEU A 96 -15.60 1.54 -17.31
N ALA A 97 -14.31 1.19 -17.28
CA ALA A 97 -13.32 1.74 -18.19
C ALA A 97 -13.64 1.46 -19.66
N VAL A 98 -14.09 0.26 -19.99
CA VAL A 98 -14.52 -0.09 -21.36
C VAL A 98 -15.75 0.72 -21.79
N LEU A 99 -16.67 1.03 -20.88
CA LEU A 99 -17.85 1.84 -21.20
C LEU A 99 -17.52 3.33 -21.37
N THR A 100 -16.43 3.81 -20.76
CA THR A 100 -16.09 5.24 -20.69
C THR A 100 -15.13 5.68 -21.81
N ASN A 101 -14.32 4.77 -22.34
CA ASN A 101 -13.38 5.01 -23.44
C ASN A 101 -13.97 4.56 -24.79
#